data_AF-A0A1M3NIR5-F1
#
_entry.id   AF-A0A1M3NIR5-F1
#
_cell.length_a   1.000
_cell.length_b   1.000
_cell.length_c   1.000
_cell.angle_alpha   90.00
_cell.angle_beta   90.00
_cell.angle_gamma   90.00
#
_symmetry.space_group_name_H-M   'P 1'
#
loop_
_entity.id
_entity.type
_entity.pdbx_description
1 polymer ?
#
loop_
_entity_poly.entity_id
_entity_poly.type
_entity_poly.pdbx_seq_one_letter_code
_entity_poly.pdbx_strand_id
1 'polypeptide(L)'
;MRKSALVLGSLVLLAGVVVACGAERRSAFDPDSTADKDAGFEGGSTGFTPGQTPCEGLECKIVECDDGEKTTLRGKVYDPAGSNPLYNVTVYIPGGNEPDADLPPIPSSLDDGITCETCSSVVLNPLVSALTDGKGEFVLENVPVDKDVPVIVQIGKWRRKFQIDITKKCEPNDVKDRTFKLPASSKEGDLPHFAVTSGSNDALECLLRGIGIDDSEFVNGHSDAGHVHMFSGSGGKMGPSAQNELWNDVEQLKKYDIVLLNCEGSESLSNKGGSTPGARGAMYEYLNMGGRVFGTHYQHVWFSKSPESEFQELASWADAYPPDDTFDVNMSFPKGEQMAEWLQETGASTTLGKIPLKAVRGSVADLREPAVPWIIKDGQPGAKFFTVNTPISAPTEEQCGRGVFSDLHITDRAGPSSISGCDISKGGLNGQQKILEFILFDLSACVSDDKVAPQPPK
;
A
#
# COMPACT_ATOMS: atom_id res chain seq x y z
N MET A 1 -40.58 55.08 -17.48
CA MET A 1 -39.57 56.02 -16.92
C MET A 1 -38.41 55.20 -16.37
N ARG A 2 -37.18 55.49 -16.86
CA ARG A 2 -35.85 55.37 -16.20
C ARG A 2 -35.55 54.12 -15.35
N LYS A 3 -34.41 53.42 -15.47
CA LYS A 3 -33.12 53.67 -16.14
C LYS A 3 -32.33 52.35 -16.13
N SER A 4 -31.67 52.05 -17.24
CA SER A 4 -30.59 51.06 -17.35
C SER A 4 -29.31 51.56 -16.67
N ALA A 5 -28.50 50.64 -16.16
CA ALA A 5 -27.08 50.87 -15.87
C ALA A 5 -26.25 49.69 -16.40
N LEU A 6 -25.49 49.97 -17.45
CA LEU A 6 -24.34 49.18 -17.92
C LEU A 6 -23.22 49.26 -16.88
N VAL A 7 -22.50 48.16 -16.66
CA VAL A 7 -21.13 48.18 -16.14
C VAL A 7 -20.24 47.46 -17.15
N LEU A 8 -19.30 48.22 -17.72
CA LEU A 8 -18.24 47.76 -18.60
C LEU A 8 -17.05 47.28 -17.77
N GLY A 9 -16.54 46.09 -18.14
CA GLY A 9 -15.15 45.85 -18.54
C GLY A 9 -14.00 46.07 -17.54
N SER A 10 -13.23 45.00 -17.33
CA SER A 10 -11.77 45.05 -17.37
C SER A 10 -11.22 43.66 -17.71
N LEU A 11 -10.73 43.53 -18.95
CA LEU A 11 -10.00 42.39 -19.48
C LEU A 11 -8.53 42.59 -19.10
N VAL A 12 -7.93 41.69 -18.31
CA VAL A 12 -6.49 41.72 -18.04
C VAL A 12 -5.83 40.67 -18.94
N LEU A 13 -5.10 41.14 -19.95
CA LEU A 13 -4.15 40.30 -20.70
C LEU A 13 -2.90 40.09 -19.84
N LEU A 14 -2.62 38.85 -19.44
CA LEU A 14 -1.27 38.44 -19.02
C LEU A 14 -0.48 38.03 -20.26
N ALA A 15 0.56 38.81 -20.58
CA ALA A 15 1.59 38.43 -21.52
C ALA A 15 2.56 37.45 -20.84
N GLY A 16 2.58 36.19 -21.27
CA GLY A 16 3.56 35.20 -20.85
C GLY A 16 4.90 35.44 -21.55
N VAL A 17 5.94 35.73 -20.77
CA VAL A 17 7.33 35.72 -21.21
C VAL A 17 7.84 34.27 -21.11
N VAL A 18 8.15 33.68 -22.26
CA VAL A 18 8.81 32.37 -22.34
C VAL A 18 10.31 32.57 -22.17
N VAL A 19 10.85 32.14 -21.03
CA VAL A 19 12.30 32.03 -20.82
C VAL A 19 12.72 30.62 -21.26
N ALA A 20 13.28 30.52 -22.47
CA ALA A 20 13.96 29.32 -22.95
C ALA A 20 15.44 29.42 -22.58
N CYS A 21 15.92 28.56 -21.67
CA CYS A 21 17.35 28.33 -21.48
C CYS A 21 17.77 27.15 -22.35
N GLY A 22 18.21 27.44 -23.57
CA GLY A 22 19.04 26.53 -24.36
C GLY A 22 20.50 26.66 -23.91
N ALA A 23 21.07 25.57 -23.41
CA ALA A 23 22.52 25.50 -23.18
C ALA A 23 23.22 25.11 -24.48
N GLU A 24 23.73 26.12 -25.19
CA GLU A 24 24.61 25.94 -26.34
C GLU A 24 25.95 25.33 -25.92
N ARG A 25 26.32 24.26 -26.62
CA ARG A 25 27.66 23.65 -26.60
C ARG A 25 28.69 24.69 -27.05
N ARG A 26 29.65 25.03 -26.20
CA ARG A 26 30.88 25.73 -26.61
C ARG A 26 31.99 24.71 -26.82
N SER A 27 32.23 24.35 -28.08
CA SER A 27 33.53 23.84 -28.52
C SER A 27 34.47 25.02 -28.72
N ALA A 28 35.60 25.02 -28.02
CA ALA A 28 36.74 25.87 -28.32
C ALA A 28 37.99 25.00 -28.32
N PHE A 29 38.42 24.60 -29.51
CA PHE A 29 39.79 24.19 -29.79
C PHE A 29 40.38 25.29 -30.67
N ASP A 30 41.43 25.95 -30.19
CA ASP A 30 42.33 26.74 -31.01
C ASP A 30 43.76 26.41 -30.55
N PRO A 31 44.62 25.85 -31.43
CA PRO A 31 46.01 25.59 -31.11
C PRO A 31 46.91 26.58 -31.86
N ASP A 32 47.67 27.43 -31.15
CA ASP A 32 49.06 27.64 -31.54
C ASP A 32 49.96 28.38 -30.53
N SER A 33 51.23 27.93 -30.56
CA SER A 33 52.48 28.68 -30.36
C SER A 33 53.07 28.97 -28.97
N THR A 34 54.12 28.19 -28.69
CA THR A 34 55.50 28.60 -28.31
C THR A 34 55.95 28.77 -26.84
N ALA A 35 56.90 27.88 -26.51
CA ALA A 35 58.22 28.13 -25.91
C ALA A 35 58.41 28.20 -24.37
N ASP A 36 59.14 27.18 -23.89
CA ASP A 36 60.17 27.14 -22.84
C ASP A 36 59.96 27.88 -21.50
N LYS A 37 59.94 27.09 -20.42
CA LYS A 37 61.12 26.91 -19.54
C LYS A 37 60.88 25.86 -18.45
N ASP A 38 61.90 25.03 -18.27
CA ASP A 38 62.09 24.09 -17.17
C ASP A 38 61.96 24.73 -15.78
N ALA A 39 61.23 24.05 -14.90
CA ALA A 39 61.55 23.96 -13.49
C ALA A 39 61.06 22.61 -12.97
N GLY A 40 61.98 21.66 -12.82
CA GLY A 40 61.73 20.40 -12.14
C GLY A 40 61.48 20.63 -10.66
N PHE A 41 60.40 20.03 -10.14
CA PHE A 41 60.22 19.74 -8.74
C PHE A 41 59.68 18.32 -8.61
N GLU A 42 60.57 17.38 -8.26
CA GLU A 42 60.19 16.08 -7.73
C GLU A 42 59.68 16.26 -6.30
N GLY A 43 58.51 15.70 -5.97
CA GLY A 43 58.05 15.63 -4.59
C GLY A 43 56.60 15.19 -4.42
N GLY A 44 56.38 13.89 -4.24
CA GLY A 44 55.42 13.34 -3.27
C GLY A 44 53.91 13.49 -3.53
N SER A 45 53.27 12.36 -3.85
CA SER A 45 51.96 11.93 -3.36
C SER A 45 50.96 13.02 -2.91
N THR A 46 49.97 13.29 -3.74
CA THR A 46 48.57 12.91 -3.48
C THR A 46 47.85 12.97 -4.83
N GLY A 47 47.49 11.82 -5.38
CA GLY A 47 46.62 11.76 -6.55
C GLY A 47 45.24 12.26 -6.15
N PHE A 48 45.01 13.56 -6.28
CA PHE A 48 43.68 14.14 -6.24
C PHE A 48 43.12 14.03 -7.65
N THR A 49 42.38 12.96 -7.93
CA THR A 49 41.54 12.88 -9.13
C THR A 49 40.38 13.87 -8.96
N PRO A 50 40.28 14.92 -9.78
CA PRO A 50 39.14 15.85 -9.71
C PRO A 50 37.90 15.12 -10.22
N GLY A 51 36.93 14.86 -9.35
CA GLY A 51 35.61 14.34 -9.75
C GLY A 51 34.96 13.28 -8.85
N GLN A 52 35.62 12.78 -7.80
CA GLN A 52 34.95 11.98 -6.78
C GLN A 52 34.50 12.90 -5.63
N THR A 53 33.20 13.11 -5.53
CA THR A 53 32.60 13.54 -4.25
C THR A 53 33.08 12.56 -3.18
N PRO A 54 33.67 13.01 -2.06
CA PRO A 54 33.98 12.13 -0.94
C PRO A 54 32.69 11.39 -0.54
N CYS A 55 32.77 10.09 -0.29
CA CYS A 55 31.65 9.37 0.30
C CYS A 55 31.35 9.98 1.69
N GLU A 56 30.09 9.95 2.11
CA GLU A 56 29.62 10.36 3.43
C GLU A 56 28.77 9.25 4.10
N GLY A 57 28.77 9.20 5.43
CA GLY A 57 27.90 8.25 6.17
C GLY A 57 28.15 6.76 5.88
N LEU A 58 27.06 6.01 5.68
CA LEU A 58 27.09 4.55 5.48
C LEU A 58 27.67 4.14 4.12
N GLU A 59 27.63 5.01 3.11
CA GLU A 59 28.14 4.66 1.78
C GLU A 59 29.67 4.46 1.78
N CYS A 60 30.40 5.13 2.69
CA CYS A 60 31.82 4.89 2.94
C CYS A 60 32.12 3.52 3.56
N LYS A 61 31.11 2.85 4.11
CA LYS A 61 31.24 1.54 4.75
C LYS A 61 30.86 0.41 3.80
N ILE A 62 30.47 0.72 2.57
CA ILE A 62 30.34 -0.25 1.49
C ILE A 62 31.74 -0.67 1.07
N VAL A 63 31.95 -1.97 0.99
CA VAL A 63 33.28 -2.52 0.70
C VAL A 63 33.32 -3.07 -0.72
N GLU A 64 34.38 -2.74 -1.46
CA GLU A 64 34.69 -3.37 -2.74
C GLU A 64 35.13 -4.82 -2.53
N CYS A 65 34.58 -5.70 -3.36
CA CYS A 65 34.78 -7.13 -3.34
C CYS A 65 35.40 -7.59 -4.65
N ASP A 66 36.32 -8.54 -4.59
CA ASP A 66 36.97 -9.12 -5.76
C ASP A 66 36.01 -10.05 -6.53
N ASP A 67 36.32 -10.32 -7.79
CA ASP A 67 35.66 -11.33 -8.63
C ASP A 67 34.12 -11.23 -8.72
N GLY A 68 33.56 -10.04 -8.48
CA GLY A 68 32.12 -9.78 -8.57
C GLY A 68 31.31 -10.29 -7.38
N GLU A 69 31.96 -10.73 -6.30
CA GLU A 69 31.29 -11.01 -5.03
C GLU A 69 30.63 -9.75 -4.45
N LYS A 70 29.65 -9.92 -3.58
CA LYS A 70 28.94 -8.80 -2.94
C LYS A 70 28.71 -9.08 -1.47
N THR A 71 28.85 -8.05 -0.65
CA THR A 71 28.29 -8.05 0.70
C THR A 71 26.76 -7.99 0.57
N THR A 72 26.05 -8.99 1.08
CA THR A 72 24.57 -9.03 1.00
C THR A 72 23.93 -9.15 2.37
N LEU A 73 22.74 -8.55 2.54
CA LEU A 73 21.86 -8.79 3.69
C LEU A 73 20.62 -9.54 3.21
N ARG A 74 20.30 -10.67 3.84
CA ARG A 74 19.18 -11.54 3.46
C ARG A 74 18.25 -11.75 4.63
N GLY A 75 16.95 -11.83 4.37
CA GLY A 75 15.98 -12.10 5.42
C GLY A 75 14.56 -12.28 4.90
N LYS A 76 13.63 -12.41 5.84
CA LYS A 76 12.19 -12.46 5.58
C LYS A 76 11.46 -11.38 6.39
N VAL A 77 10.44 -10.76 5.80
CA VAL A 77 9.56 -9.81 6.50
C VAL A 77 8.20 -10.46 6.77
N TYR A 78 7.67 -10.24 7.97
CA TYR A 78 6.43 -10.83 8.46
C TYR A 78 5.37 -9.80 8.84
N ASP A 79 4.12 -10.28 8.90
CA ASP A 79 3.01 -9.61 9.58
C ASP A 79 3.38 -9.22 11.04
N PRO A 80 2.63 -8.30 11.67
CA PRO A 80 2.87 -7.91 13.07
C PRO A 80 2.91 -9.07 14.06
N ALA A 81 2.12 -10.13 13.84
CA ALA A 81 2.16 -11.33 14.67
C ALA A 81 3.46 -12.15 14.50
N GLY A 82 4.16 -12.00 13.37
CA GLY A 82 5.28 -12.86 12.97
C GLY A 82 4.84 -14.22 12.43
N SER A 83 3.59 -14.34 11.98
CA SER A 83 2.98 -15.60 11.53
C SER A 83 3.14 -15.81 10.03
N ASN A 84 2.77 -14.82 9.22
CA ASN A 84 2.80 -14.92 7.77
C ASN A 84 3.91 -14.02 7.19
N PRO A 85 4.75 -14.54 6.28
CA PRO A 85 5.64 -13.69 5.49
C PRO A 85 4.83 -12.72 4.62
N LEU A 86 5.41 -11.60 4.22
CA LEU A 86 4.72 -10.57 3.44
C LEU A 86 5.38 -10.34 2.08
N TYR A 87 4.57 -10.39 1.03
CA TYR A 87 4.96 -10.01 -0.34
C TYR A 87 5.02 -8.49 -0.51
N ASN A 88 5.91 -8.02 -1.38
CA ASN A 88 5.98 -6.63 -1.84
C ASN A 88 6.22 -5.59 -0.72
N VAL A 89 6.95 -5.98 0.32
CA VAL A 89 7.45 -5.07 1.34
C VAL A 89 8.77 -4.47 0.86
N THR A 90 8.88 -3.15 0.90
CA THR A 90 10.16 -2.46 0.64
C THR A 90 11.07 -2.64 1.83
N VAL A 91 12.27 -3.16 1.59
CA VAL A 91 13.35 -3.23 2.57
C VAL A 91 14.48 -2.34 2.07
N TYR A 92 14.96 -1.42 2.90
CA TYR A 92 16.04 -0.52 2.49
C TYR A 92 16.92 -0.07 3.64
N ILE A 93 18.16 0.31 3.30
CA ILE A 93 19.05 1.07 4.19
C ILE A 93 18.97 2.53 3.74
N PRO A 94 18.63 3.48 4.63
CA PRO A 94 18.57 4.89 4.27
C PRO A 94 19.95 5.41 3.88
N GLY A 95 20.01 6.26 2.86
CA GLY A 95 21.20 7.02 2.50
C GLY A 95 21.33 8.30 3.33
N GLY A 96 22.38 9.08 3.04
CA GLY A 96 22.66 10.35 3.71
C GLY A 96 23.63 10.25 4.88
N ASN A 97 23.86 11.40 5.53
CA ASN A 97 24.94 11.57 6.50
C ASN A 97 24.56 11.09 7.89
N GLU A 98 23.28 11.23 8.25
CA GLU A 98 22.71 10.76 9.51
C GLU A 98 21.48 9.90 9.20
N PRO A 99 21.64 8.68 8.65
CA PRO A 99 20.53 7.85 8.17
C PRO A 99 19.49 7.53 9.24
N ASP A 100 19.88 7.65 10.51
CA ASP A 100 19.02 7.49 11.67
C ASP A 100 18.16 8.72 11.98
N ALA A 101 18.69 9.92 11.79
CA ALA A 101 18.02 11.19 12.07
C ALA A 101 17.25 11.73 10.85
N ASP A 102 17.62 11.29 9.65
CA ASP A 102 17.13 11.82 8.38
C ASP A 102 15.91 11.06 7.82
N LEU A 103 15.32 10.12 8.56
CA LEU A 103 14.09 9.44 8.13
C LEU A 103 12.90 10.41 8.21
N PRO A 104 12.26 10.77 7.09
CA PRO A 104 11.14 11.70 7.11
C PRO A 104 9.94 11.06 7.84
N PRO A 105 9.15 11.85 8.61
CA PRO A 105 7.92 11.35 9.21
C PRO A 105 6.93 10.91 8.11
N ILE A 106 6.13 9.88 8.40
CA ILE A 106 5.02 9.51 7.51
C ILE A 106 3.87 10.49 7.77
N PRO A 107 3.30 11.14 6.74
CA PRO A 107 2.15 12.02 6.91
C PRO A 107 0.94 11.28 7.48
N SER A 108 0.32 11.83 8.53
CA SER A 108 -0.93 11.30 9.08
C SER A 108 -2.11 11.85 8.29
N SER A 109 -3.01 10.95 7.89
CA SER A 109 -4.29 11.32 7.27
C SER A 109 -5.26 11.99 8.25
N LEU A 110 -5.06 11.87 9.57
CA LEU A 110 -5.86 12.60 10.56
C LEU A 110 -5.56 14.10 10.56
N ASP A 111 -4.33 14.49 10.22
CA ASP A 111 -3.87 15.87 10.22
C ASP A 111 -4.18 16.57 8.89
N ASP A 112 -3.77 15.95 7.78
CA ASP A 112 -3.79 16.58 6.45
C ASP A 112 -4.86 16.02 5.50
N GLY A 113 -5.54 14.95 5.92
CA GLY A 113 -6.38 14.13 5.05
C GLY A 113 -5.58 13.21 4.15
N ILE A 114 -6.27 12.36 3.38
CA ILE A 114 -5.63 11.55 2.34
C ILE A 114 -5.06 12.46 1.24
N THR A 115 -3.89 12.07 0.77
CA THR A 115 -3.27 12.63 -0.43
C THR A 115 -3.20 11.55 -1.50
N CYS A 116 -3.31 11.97 -2.76
CA CYS A 116 -3.15 11.09 -3.90
C CYS A 116 -1.70 10.58 -3.97
N GLU A 117 -1.44 9.41 -3.39
CA GLU A 117 -0.12 8.78 -3.32
C GLU A 117 0.04 7.74 -4.43
N THR A 118 0.95 7.99 -5.37
CA THR A 118 1.40 7.01 -6.36
C THR A 118 2.71 6.38 -5.90
N CYS A 119 3.11 5.23 -6.46
CA CYS A 119 4.43 4.68 -6.15
C CYS A 119 5.59 5.64 -6.49
N SER A 120 5.37 6.59 -7.41
CA SER A 120 6.35 7.62 -7.78
C SER A 120 6.35 8.84 -6.85
N SER A 121 5.30 9.05 -6.05
CA SER A 121 5.24 10.18 -5.11
C SER A 121 5.89 9.87 -3.76
N VAL A 122 6.15 8.60 -3.46
CA VAL A 122 6.84 8.20 -2.23
C VAL A 122 8.32 8.49 -2.37
N VAL A 123 8.79 9.54 -1.72
CA VAL A 123 10.21 9.91 -1.70
C VAL A 123 10.93 9.03 -0.69
N LEU A 124 11.64 8.03 -1.19
CA LEU A 124 12.65 7.28 -0.44
C LEU A 124 14.02 7.73 -0.94
N ASN A 125 14.97 7.92 -0.03
CA ASN A 125 16.37 8.14 -0.37
C ASN A 125 17.20 6.92 0.08
N PRO A 126 17.00 5.73 -0.53
CA PRO A 126 17.70 4.53 -0.10
C PRO A 126 19.16 4.55 -0.57
N LEU A 127 20.08 4.12 0.29
CA LEU A 127 21.42 3.72 -0.13
C LEU A 127 21.34 2.45 -0.98
N VAL A 128 20.55 1.48 -0.51
CA VAL A 128 20.23 0.22 -1.19
C VAL A 128 18.81 -0.20 -0.81
N SER A 129 18.10 -0.85 -1.73
CA SER A 129 16.71 -1.29 -1.54
C SER A 129 16.43 -2.62 -2.22
N ALA A 130 15.40 -3.31 -1.75
CA ALA A 130 14.82 -4.50 -2.35
C ALA A 130 13.32 -4.57 -2.03
N LEU A 131 12.61 -5.44 -2.75
CA LEU A 131 11.25 -5.85 -2.41
C LEU A 131 11.26 -7.30 -1.95
N THR A 132 10.37 -7.65 -1.02
CA THR A 132 10.14 -9.05 -0.67
C THR A 132 9.36 -9.79 -1.76
N ASP A 133 9.77 -11.03 -2.04
CA ASP A 133 9.10 -11.92 -3.00
C ASP A 133 7.85 -12.61 -2.41
N GLY A 134 7.21 -13.52 -3.16
CA GLY A 134 6.03 -14.28 -2.72
C GLY A 134 6.25 -15.13 -1.46
N LYS A 135 7.50 -15.38 -1.06
CA LYS A 135 7.88 -16.08 0.19
C LYS A 135 8.25 -15.12 1.32
N GLY A 136 8.14 -13.82 1.06
CA GLY A 136 8.56 -12.74 1.95
C GLY A 136 10.06 -12.56 2.04
N GLU A 137 10.86 -13.19 1.16
CA GLU A 137 12.33 -13.13 1.17
C GLU A 137 12.83 -11.89 0.45
N PHE A 138 13.92 -11.30 0.95
CA PHE A 138 14.63 -10.20 0.28
C PHE A 138 16.14 -10.42 0.28
N VAL A 139 16.81 -9.74 -0.66
CA VAL A 139 18.27 -9.63 -0.72
C VAL A 139 18.64 -8.18 -0.99
N LEU A 140 19.29 -7.52 -0.04
CA LEU A 140 19.99 -6.25 -0.28
C LEU A 140 21.42 -6.57 -0.72
N GLU A 141 21.84 -5.98 -1.83
CA GLU A 141 23.19 -6.13 -2.37
C GLU A 141 24.03 -4.88 -2.09
N ASN A 142 25.35 -5.04 -1.98
CA ASN A 142 26.30 -3.94 -1.75
C ASN A 142 25.99 -3.14 -0.46
N VAL A 143 25.60 -3.85 0.59
CA VAL A 143 25.32 -3.24 1.91
C VAL A 143 26.61 -2.81 2.63
N PRO A 144 26.56 -1.80 3.52
CA PRO A 144 27.69 -1.44 4.37
C PRO A 144 28.05 -2.56 5.35
N VAL A 145 29.32 -2.64 5.73
CA VAL A 145 29.80 -3.53 6.80
C VAL A 145 30.01 -2.68 8.06
N ASP A 146 29.07 -2.77 9.00
CA ASP A 146 29.09 -2.02 10.25
C ASP A 146 28.19 -2.64 11.32
N LYS A 147 28.29 -2.13 12.54
CA LYS A 147 27.32 -2.41 13.61
C LYS A 147 26.15 -1.43 13.55
N ASP A 148 25.01 -1.86 14.09
CA ASP A 148 23.82 -1.02 14.21
C ASP A 148 23.46 -0.31 12.89
N VAL A 149 23.48 -1.04 11.78
CA VAL A 149 23.06 -0.52 10.46
C VAL A 149 21.53 -0.39 10.46
N PRO A 150 20.97 0.79 10.17
CA PRO A 150 19.53 0.97 10.11
C PRO A 150 18.96 0.26 8.88
N VAL A 151 18.01 -0.65 9.12
CA VAL A 151 17.25 -1.34 8.08
C VAL A 151 15.77 -1.04 8.29
N ILE A 152 15.14 -0.49 7.26
CA ILE A 152 13.73 -0.12 7.28
C ILE A 152 12.94 -1.14 6.48
N VAL A 153 11.82 -1.57 7.03
CA VAL A 153 10.80 -2.34 6.31
C VAL A 153 9.54 -1.50 6.21
N GLN A 154 8.98 -1.39 5.01
CA GLN A 154 7.85 -0.52 4.74
C GLN A 154 6.90 -1.07 3.66
N ILE A 155 5.60 -0.99 3.93
CA ILE A 155 4.55 -1.17 2.93
C ILE A 155 3.46 -0.11 3.14
N GLY A 156 3.37 0.82 2.19
CA GLY A 156 2.58 2.04 2.37
C GLY A 156 3.01 2.81 3.62
N LYS A 157 2.05 3.03 4.52
CA LYS A 157 2.28 3.72 5.81
C LYS A 157 2.62 2.79 6.97
N TRP A 158 2.69 1.47 6.75
CA TRP A 158 3.31 0.57 7.73
C TRP A 158 4.81 0.68 7.61
N ARG A 159 5.50 1.18 8.64
CA ARG A 159 6.95 1.32 8.62
C ARG A 159 7.57 0.97 9.96
N ARG A 160 8.65 0.19 9.95
CA ARG A 160 9.44 -0.10 11.15
C ARG A 160 10.93 -0.12 10.86
N LYS A 161 11.67 0.41 11.82
CA LYS A 161 13.14 0.49 11.82
C LYS A 161 13.76 -0.59 12.69
N PHE A 162 14.84 -1.16 12.21
CA PHE A 162 15.67 -2.14 12.90
C PHE A 162 17.13 -1.72 12.86
N GLN A 163 17.89 -2.07 13.89
CA GLN A 163 19.35 -1.95 13.90
C GLN A 163 19.96 -3.34 13.73
N ILE A 164 20.77 -3.52 12.69
CA ILE A 164 21.31 -4.82 12.28
C ILE A 164 22.83 -4.76 12.18
N ASP A 165 23.49 -5.72 12.81
CA ASP A 165 24.94 -5.91 12.67
C ASP A 165 25.25 -6.64 11.35
N ILE A 166 25.97 -5.97 10.45
CA ILE A 166 26.47 -6.53 9.19
C ILE A 166 27.98 -6.70 9.33
N THR A 167 28.42 -7.93 9.59
CA THR A 167 29.80 -8.20 10.05
C THR A 167 30.65 -8.96 9.03
N LYS A 168 30.03 -9.69 8.11
CA LYS A 168 30.74 -10.43 7.07
C LYS A 168 30.91 -9.55 5.84
N LYS A 169 32.15 -9.33 5.43
CA LYS A 169 32.52 -8.61 4.21
C LYS A 169 32.49 -9.57 3.02
N CYS A 170 31.95 -9.12 1.88
CA CYS A 170 31.91 -9.87 0.61
C CYS A 170 31.19 -11.22 0.69
N GLU A 171 30.32 -11.39 1.68
CA GLU A 171 29.60 -12.62 1.94
C GLU A 171 28.13 -12.34 2.30
N PRO A 172 27.26 -13.37 2.29
CA PRO A 172 25.91 -13.27 2.82
C PRO A 172 25.86 -13.10 4.35
N ASN A 173 25.13 -12.06 4.78
CA ASN A 173 24.69 -11.84 6.15
C ASN A 173 23.20 -12.20 6.25
N ASP A 174 22.90 -13.37 6.82
CA ASP A 174 21.52 -13.83 6.99
C ASP A 174 20.94 -13.33 8.32
N VAL A 175 19.81 -12.63 8.25
CA VAL A 175 19.08 -12.18 9.43
C VAL A 175 18.22 -13.33 9.95
N LYS A 176 18.22 -13.50 11.28
CA LYS A 176 17.41 -14.52 11.95
C LYS A 176 15.94 -14.40 11.56
N ASP A 177 15.32 -15.55 11.33
CA ASP A 177 13.88 -15.65 11.06
C ASP A 177 13.02 -14.87 12.07
N ARG A 178 11.95 -14.24 11.57
CA ARG A 178 11.01 -13.39 12.32
C ARG A 178 11.63 -12.19 13.06
N THR A 179 12.83 -11.76 12.67
CA THR A 179 13.40 -10.49 13.16
C THR A 179 12.63 -9.31 12.57
N PHE A 180 12.45 -9.29 11.25
CA PHE A 180 11.70 -8.23 10.58
C PHE A 180 10.21 -8.52 10.62
N LYS A 181 9.47 -7.69 11.36
CA LYS A 181 8.01 -7.70 11.44
C LYS A 181 7.50 -6.29 11.20
N LEU A 182 6.34 -6.15 10.57
CA LEU A 182 5.64 -4.87 10.59
C LEU A 182 5.23 -4.49 12.04
N PRO A 183 5.05 -3.20 12.35
CA PRO A 183 4.79 -2.75 13.72
C PRO A 183 3.41 -3.16 14.22
N ALA A 184 3.29 -3.78 15.39
CA ALA A 184 1.97 -4.11 15.95
C ALA A 184 1.25 -2.88 16.56
N SER A 185 1.98 -1.81 16.83
CA SER A 185 1.46 -0.58 17.45
C SER A 185 2.34 0.61 17.09
N SER A 186 1.81 1.81 17.33
CA SER A 186 2.50 3.11 17.21
C SER A 186 3.79 3.22 18.04
N LYS A 187 3.96 2.35 19.05
CA LYS A 187 5.19 2.27 19.86
C LYS A 187 6.31 1.53 19.15
N GLU A 188 6.00 0.74 18.13
CA GLU A 188 6.96 -0.05 17.36
C GLU A 188 7.33 0.58 16.03
N GLY A 189 6.50 1.47 15.51
CA GLY A 189 6.65 2.10 14.20
C GLY A 189 5.36 2.77 13.75
N ASP A 190 5.29 3.09 12.47
CA ASP A 190 4.16 3.79 11.85
C ASP A 190 3.09 2.79 11.37
N LEU A 191 1.81 3.15 11.51
CA LEU A 191 0.66 2.40 10.97
C LEU A 191 -0.23 3.36 10.16
N PRO A 192 -0.93 2.89 9.11
CA PRO A 192 -2.00 3.66 8.49
C PRO A 192 -3.21 3.80 9.43
N HIS A 193 -3.99 4.85 9.25
CA HIS A 193 -5.28 4.99 9.91
C HIS A 193 -6.38 4.22 9.16
N PHE A 194 -7.07 3.34 9.88
CA PHE A 194 -8.19 2.57 9.38
C PHE A 194 -9.51 3.12 9.93
N ALA A 195 -10.51 3.31 9.06
CA ALA A 195 -11.91 3.32 9.48
C ALA A 195 -12.48 1.92 9.28
N VAL A 196 -13.00 1.29 10.32
CA VAL A 196 -13.57 -0.06 10.24
C VAL A 196 -15.02 -0.04 10.68
N THR A 197 -15.93 -0.39 9.78
CA THR A 197 -17.35 -0.44 10.12
C THR A 197 -17.73 -1.85 10.52
N SER A 198 -18.15 -2.08 11.77
CA SER A 198 -18.70 -3.37 12.21
C SER A 198 -20.04 -3.66 11.51
N GLY A 199 -20.32 -4.95 11.27
CA GLY A 199 -21.53 -5.41 10.58
C GLY A 199 -22.16 -6.62 11.26
N SER A 200 -23.32 -7.04 10.78
CA SER A 200 -24.07 -8.18 11.34
C SER A 200 -23.61 -9.56 10.85
N ASN A 201 -22.80 -9.62 9.79
CA ASN A 201 -22.48 -10.89 9.11
C ASN A 201 -21.00 -11.08 8.81
N ASP A 202 -20.15 -10.12 9.19
CA ASP A 202 -18.70 -10.24 9.05
C ASP A 202 -17.94 -9.44 10.13
N ALA A 203 -16.64 -9.68 10.26
CA ALA A 203 -15.76 -9.06 11.26
C ALA A 203 -14.29 -8.87 10.79
N LEU A 204 -14.04 -7.95 9.86
CA LEU A 204 -12.74 -7.49 9.37
C LEU A 204 -11.87 -6.89 10.48
N GLU A 205 -12.45 -6.33 11.53
CA GLU A 205 -11.71 -5.93 12.74
C GLU A 205 -11.00 -7.12 13.39
N CYS A 206 -11.58 -8.32 13.32
CA CYS A 206 -10.94 -9.53 13.81
C CYS A 206 -9.83 -10.03 12.88
N LEU A 207 -9.86 -9.68 11.58
CA LEU A 207 -8.72 -9.88 10.68
C LEU A 207 -7.54 -9.03 11.12
N LEU A 208 -7.75 -7.72 11.34
CA LEU A 208 -6.69 -6.80 11.80
C LEU A 208 -6.05 -7.26 13.10
N ARG A 209 -6.86 -7.70 14.05
CA ARG A 209 -6.37 -8.31 15.29
C ARG A 209 -5.61 -9.62 15.03
N GLY A 210 -6.13 -10.46 14.13
CA GLY A 210 -5.50 -11.72 13.73
C GLY A 210 -4.14 -11.52 13.07
N ILE A 211 -3.97 -10.47 12.26
CA ILE A 211 -2.70 -10.04 11.65
C ILE A 211 -1.69 -9.59 12.73
N GLY A 212 -2.18 -9.15 13.89
CA GLY A 212 -1.37 -8.91 15.08
C GLY A 212 -1.37 -7.47 15.56
N ILE A 213 -2.20 -6.59 15.01
CA ILE A 213 -2.38 -5.23 15.55
C ILE A 213 -2.73 -5.33 17.03
N ASP A 214 -2.11 -4.49 17.84
CA ASP A 214 -2.34 -4.47 19.27
C ASP A 214 -3.73 -3.96 19.62
N ASP A 215 -4.38 -4.58 20.60
CA ASP A 215 -5.74 -4.23 21.02
C ASP A 215 -5.82 -2.74 21.46
N SER A 216 -4.70 -2.13 21.88
CA SER A 216 -4.63 -0.69 22.24
C SER A 216 -4.72 0.27 21.05
N GLU A 217 -4.54 -0.21 19.82
CA GLU A 217 -4.69 0.60 18.61
C GLU A 217 -6.15 0.71 18.15
N PHE A 218 -7.07 -0.08 18.73
CA PHE A 218 -8.48 -0.08 18.39
C PHE A 218 -9.26 0.89 19.27
N VAL A 219 -9.87 1.89 18.65
CA VAL A 219 -10.62 2.96 19.29
C VAL A 219 -11.99 3.13 18.64
N ASN A 220 -12.92 3.80 19.29
CA ASN A 220 -14.24 4.07 18.72
C ASN A 220 -14.29 5.49 18.13
N GLY A 221 -14.83 5.62 16.91
CA GLY A 221 -15.04 6.89 16.23
C GLY A 221 -13.76 7.69 15.98
N HIS A 222 -13.90 9.01 15.96
CA HIS A 222 -12.83 9.98 15.66
C HIS A 222 -11.88 10.25 16.85
N SER A 223 -11.51 9.22 17.61
CA SER A 223 -10.48 9.35 18.65
C SER A 223 -9.14 9.77 18.04
N ASP A 224 -8.39 10.66 18.70
CA ASP A 224 -7.03 11.03 18.26
C ASP A 224 -5.95 10.02 18.74
N ALA A 225 -6.36 9.01 19.50
CA ALA A 225 -5.52 7.88 19.89
C ALA A 225 -5.79 6.67 18.99
N GLY A 226 -4.79 5.80 18.82
CA GLY A 226 -4.92 4.56 18.05
C GLY A 226 -4.89 4.78 16.54
N HIS A 227 -4.91 3.67 15.80
CA HIS A 227 -4.87 3.66 14.33
C HIS A 227 -6.02 2.87 13.71
N VAL A 228 -6.85 2.17 14.51
CA VAL A 228 -8.01 1.43 14.03
C VAL A 228 -9.27 1.99 14.65
N HIS A 229 -10.04 2.74 13.86
CA HIS A 229 -11.18 3.51 14.31
C HIS A 229 -12.48 2.79 13.95
N MET A 230 -13.18 2.34 14.98
CA MET A 230 -14.38 1.52 14.85
C MET A 230 -15.62 2.39 14.70
N PHE A 231 -16.46 2.03 13.74
CA PHE A 231 -17.79 2.57 13.49
C PHE A 231 -18.81 1.41 13.35
N SER A 232 -20.10 1.68 13.44
CA SER A 232 -21.16 0.67 13.29
C SER A 232 -21.99 0.88 12.03
N GLY A 233 -22.02 -0.17 11.19
CA GLY A 233 -23.05 -0.38 10.18
C GLY A 233 -24.31 -1.03 10.76
N SER A 234 -25.26 -1.40 9.92
CA SER A 234 -26.48 -2.08 10.33
C SER A 234 -26.17 -3.40 11.04
N GLY A 235 -26.72 -3.56 12.24
CA GLY A 235 -26.50 -4.72 13.10
C GLY A 235 -25.07 -4.88 13.64
N GLY A 236 -24.18 -3.94 13.35
CA GLY A 236 -22.85 -3.84 13.96
C GLY A 236 -22.94 -3.50 15.44
N LYS A 237 -21.93 -3.94 16.21
CA LYS A 237 -21.92 -3.84 17.69
C LYS A 237 -20.81 -2.98 18.26
N MET A 238 -19.93 -2.45 17.42
CA MET A 238 -18.74 -1.69 17.82
C MET A 238 -18.70 -0.34 17.11
N GLY A 239 -18.35 0.72 17.84
CA GLY A 239 -18.24 2.07 17.30
C GLY A 239 -19.57 2.84 17.16
N PRO A 240 -19.52 4.18 17.03
CA PRO A 240 -20.68 5.01 16.74
C PRO A 240 -21.16 4.80 15.30
N SER A 241 -22.37 5.26 14.99
CA SER A 241 -23.00 5.02 13.68
C SER A 241 -22.16 5.54 12.51
N ALA A 242 -21.78 4.66 11.59
CA ALA A 242 -21.05 5.03 10.37
C ALA A 242 -21.87 5.96 9.47
N GLN A 243 -23.20 5.82 9.47
CA GLN A 243 -24.10 6.72 8.76
C GLN A 243 -24.00 8.16 9.29
N ASN A 244 -23.94 8.35 10.59
CA ASN A 244 -23.97 9.69 11.17
C ASN A 244 -22.58 10.32 11.25
N GLU A 245 -21.54 9.50 11.37
CA GLU A 245 -20.19 9.96 11.73
C GLU A 245 -19.12 9.72 10.66
N LEU A 246 -19.37 8.90 9.63
CA LEU A 246 -18.34 8.50 8.66
C LEU A 246 -18.77 8.70 7.20
N TRP A 247 -19.49 7.75 6.60
CA TRP A 247 -19.55 7.64 5.15
C TRP A 247 -20.53 8.60 4.46
N ASN A 248 -21.35 9.35 5.21
CA ASN A 248 -22.22 10.39 4.64
C ASN A 248 -21.47 11.71 4.36
N ASP A 249 -20.21 11.82 4.77
CA ASP A 249 -19.39 13.02 4.65
C ASP A 249 -17.98 12.63 4.19
N VAL A 250 -17.60 13.08 2.99
CA VAL A 250 -16.27 12.83 2.42
C VAL A 250 -15.16 13.42 3.29
N GLU A 251 -15.44 14.50 4.02
CA GLU A 251 -14.49 15.13 4.94
C GLU A 251 -14.18 14.23 6.15
N GLN A 252 -15.07 13.30 6.52
CA GLN A 252 -14.78 12.28 7.53
C GLN A 252 -14.06 11.09 6.92
N LEU A 253 -14.43 10.65 5.71
CA LEU A 253 -13.75 9.54 5.03
C LEU A 253 -12.27 9.85 4.78
N LYS A 254 -11.96 11.06 4.33
CA LYS A 254 -10.58 11.46 4.00
C LYS A 254 -9.62 11.48 5.19
N LYS A 255 -10.10 11.34 6.42
CA LYS A 255 -9.26 11.23 7.63
C LYS A 255 -8.57 9.87 7.76
N TYR A 256 -8.96 8.90 6.92
CA TYR A 256 -8.51 7.53 7.03
C TYR A 256 -7.83 7.09 5.75
N ASP A 257 -6.70 6.40 5.87
CA ASP A 257 -5.97 5.88 4.71
C ASP A 257 -6.70 4.70 4.07
N ILE A 258 -7.39 3.89 4.89
CA ILE A 258 -8.09 2.68 4.49
C ILE A 258 -9.44 2.58 5.19
N VAL A 259 -10.50 2.32 4.44
CA VAL A 259 -11.86 2.09 4.95
C VAL A 259 -12.25 0.62 4.75
N LEU A 260 -12.42 -0.12 5.84
CA LEU A 260 -12.83 -1.52 5.86
C LEU A 260 -14.32 -1.64 6.18
N LEU A 261 -15.05 -2.31 5.30
CA LEU A 261 -16.52 -2.34 5.31
C LEU A 261 -17.00 -3.78 5.47
N ASN A 262 -17.50 -4.11 6.66
CA ASN A 262 -18.07 -5.42 6.96
C ASN A 262 -19.46 -5.60 6.36
N CYS A 263 -19.76 -6.82 5.91
CA CYS A 263 -21.10 -7.20 5.50
C CYS A 263 -22.16 -6.99 6.60
N GLU A 264 -23.24 -6.32 6.23
CA GLU A 264 -24.38 -5.96 7.10
C GLU A 264 -25.58 -6.91 6.92
N GLY A 265 -25.38 -8.07 6.29
CA GLY A 265 -26.45 -9.03 6.00
C GLY A 265 -27.47 -8.57 4.96
N SER A 266 -27.36 -7.34 4.47
CA SER A 266 -28.09 -6.77 3.33
C SER A 266 -27.31 -5.58 2.76
N GLU A 267 -27.72 -5.06 1.61
CA GLU A 267 -27.17 -3.81 1.05
C GLU A 267 -27.34 -2.61 2.01
N SER A 268 -28.32 -2.66 2.92
CA SER A 268 -28.62 -1.62 3.92
C SER A 268 -28.69 -0.20 3.35
N LEU A 269 -29.29 -0.01 2.16
CA LEU A 269 -29.31 1.29 1.48
C LEU A 269 -29.80 2.46 2.34
N SER A 270 -30.72 2.23 3.28
CA SER A 270 -31.21 3.27 4.20
C SER A 270 -30.10 3.96 5.01
N ASN A 271 -29.02 3.24 5.35
CA ASN A 271 -27.87 3.81 6.04
C ASN A 271 -26.78 4.34 5.10
N LYS A 272 -26.92 4.16 3.78
CA LYS A 272 -25.99 4.60 2.72
C LYS A 272 -26.60 5.63 1.76
N GLY A 273 -27.36 6.59 2.30
CA GLY A 273 -28.01 7.65 1.53
C GLY A 273 -29.39 7.32 0.96
N GLY A 274 -29.92 6.12 1.22
CA GLY A 274 -31.27 5.72 0.81
C GLY A 274 -31.45 5.78 -0.71
N SER A 275 -32.44 6.55 -1.17
CA SER A 275 -32.67 6.80 -2.60
C SER A 275 -31.77 7.89 -3.19
N THR A 276 -30.99 8.60 -2.37
CA THR A 276 -30.07 9.66 -2.82
C THR A 276 -28.63 9.16 -2.84
N PRO A 277 -27.77 9.70 -3.72
CA PRO A 277 -26.36 9.33 -3.76
C PRO A 277 -25.64 9.50 -2.41
N GLY A 278 -25.78 10.65 -1.73
CA GLY A 278 -25.29 10.90 -0.36
C GLY A 278 -23.97 10.19 -0.04
N ALA A 279 -24.05 9.15 0.81
CA ALA A 279 -22.89 8.33 1.18
C ALA A 279 -22.14 7.67 0.01
N ARG A 280 -22.87 7.17 -0.99
CA ARG A 280 -22.27 6.53 -2.18
C ARG A 280 -21.52 7.55 -3.05
N GLY A 281 -21.97 8.81 -3.06
CA GLY A 281 -21.22 9.92 -3.66
C GLY A 281 -19.94 10.21 -2.90
N ALA A 282 -20.02 10.35 -1.57
CA ALA A 282 -18.85 10.57 -0.72
C ALA A 282 -17.80 9.43 -0.84
N MET A 283 -18.26 8.17 -0.94
CA MET A 283 -17.38 7.02 -1.14
C MET A 283 -16.68 7.05 -2.50
N TYR A 284 -17.41 7.42 -3.56
CA TYR A 284 -16.84 7.60 -4.90
C TYR A 284 -15.77 8.71 -4.90
N GLU A 285 -16.08 9.86 -4.30
CA GLU A 285 -15.14 10.98 -4.17
C GLU A 285 -13.89 10.57 -3.37
N TYR A 286 -14.07 9.92 -2.21
CA TYR A 286 -12.97 9.42 -1.38
C TYR A 286 -12.01 8.49 -2.15
N LEU A 287 -12.53 7.51 -2.88
CA LEU A 287 -11.71 6.63 -3.73
C LEU A 287 -10.96 7.42 -4.79
N ASN A 288 -11.60 8.38 -5.46
CA ASN A 288 -10.94 9.19 -6.48
C ASN A 288 -9.92 10.21 -5.93
N MET A 289 -9.93 10.50 -4.63
CA MET A 289 -8.94 11.34 -3.94
C MET A 289 -7.67 10.58 -3.52
N GLY A 290 -7.62 9.26 -3.70
CA GLY A 290 -6.52 8.42 -3.23
C GLY A 290 -6.90 7.49 -2.08
N GLY A 291 -8.16 7.48 -1.68
CA GLY A 291 -8.68 6.63 -0.63
C GLY A 291 -8.63 5.15 -1.01
N ARG A 292 -8.54 4.30 0.00
CA ARG A 292 -8.56 2.85 -0.15
C ARG A 292 -9.79 2.25 0.52
N VAL A 293 -10.47 1.34 -0.15
CA VAL A 293 -11.67 0.67 0.38
C VAL A 293 -11.52 -0.83 0.27
N PHE A 294 -11.94 -1.56 1.31
CA PHE A 294 -12.14 -2.99 1.25
C PHE A 294 -13.53 -3.35 1.80
N GLY A 295 -14.44 -3.75 0.91
CA GLY A 295 -15.79 -4.19 1.28
C GLY A 295 -16.05 -5.68 1.06
N THR A 296 -16.77 -6.29 1.98
CA THR A 296 -17.23 -7.69 1.85
C THR A 296 -18.71 -7.80 1.45
N HIS A 297 -19.00 -8.71 0.52
CA HIS A 297 -20.33 -9.16 0.11
C HIS A 297 -21.33 -8.03 -0.20
N TYR A 298 -22.29 -7.74 0.67
CA TYR A 298 -23.28 -6.68 0.40
C TYR A 298 -22.70 -5.26 0.34
N GLN A 299 -21.43 -5.09 0.70
CA GLN A 299 -20.70 -3.84 0.49
C GLN A 299 -20.36 -3.60 -1.00
N HIS A 300 -20.68 -4.51 -1.92
CA HIS A 300 -20.64 -4.19 -3.35
C HIS A 300 -21.55 -3.01 -3.75
N VAL A 301 -22.53 -2.66 -2.90
CA VAL A 301 -23.47 -1.54 -3.08
C VAL A 301 -22.78 -0.19 -3.32
N TRP A 302 -21.56 0.01 -2.81
CA TRP A 302 -20.77 1.22 -3.06
C TRP A 302 -20.39 1.37 -4.55
N PHE A 303 -20.26 0.26 -5.27
CA PHE A 303 -20.01 0.22 -6.71
C PHE A 303 -21.32 0.07 -7.49
N SER A 304 -22.12 -0.95 -7.18
CA SER A 304 -23.32 -1.32 -7.95
C SER A 304 -24.41 -0.25 -7.95
N LYS A 305 -24.43 0.59 -6.90
CA LYS A 305 -25.36 1.70 -6.76
C LYS A 305 -24.63 3.05 -6.66
N SER A 306 -23.37 3.15 -7.09
CA SER A 306 -22.67 4.44 -7.18
C SER A 306 -23.51 5.48 -7.96
N PRO A 307 -23.44 6.79 -7.67
CA PRO A 307 -24.01 7.79 -8.58
C PRO A 307 -23.38 7.77 -9.98
N GLU A 308 -22.15 7.28 -10.10
CA GLU A 308 -21.37 7.34 -11.34
C GLU A 308 -21.37 6.00 -12.07
N SER A 309 -21.62 6.05 -13.38
CA SER A 309 -21.78 4.85 -14.21
C SER A 309 -20.48 4.04 -14.33
N GLU A 310 -19.31 4.66 -14.29
CA GLU A 310 -18.02 3.96 -14.38
C GLU A 310 -17.83 2.94 -13.24
N PHE A 311 -18.40 3.19 -12.05
CA PHE A 311 -18.41 2.22 -10.94
C PHE A 311 -19.48 1.15 -11.12
N GLN A 312 -20.68 1.53 -11.58
CA GLN A 312 -21.77 0.58 -11.82
C GLN A 312 -21.40 -0.42 -12.94
N GLU A 313 -20.60 0.04 -13.91
CA GLU A 313 -20.19 -0.72 -15.08
C GLU A 313 -19.01 -1.67 -14.82
N LEU A 314 -18.41 -1.70 -13.62
CA LEU A 314 -17.35 -2.64 -13.29
C LEU A 314 -17.81 -4.10 -13.30
N ALA A 315 -19.08 -4.35 -12.98
CA ALA A 315 -19.62 -5.69 -12.89
C ALA A 315 -21.09 -5.74 -13.30
N SER A 316 -21.57 -6.93 -13.59
CA SER A 316 -22.99 -7.25 -13.42
C SER A 316 -23.16 -8.00 -12.10
N TRP A 317 -24.21 -7.67 -11.35
CA TRP A 317 -24.38 -8.14 -9.99
C TRP A 317 -25.44 -9.24 -9.91
N ALA A 318 -25.23 -10.20 -9.02
CA ALA A 318 -26.11 -11.32 -8.73
C ALA A 318 -26.28 -11.49 -7.21
N ASP A 319 -27.16 -12.42 -6.84
CA ASP A 319 -27.30 -12.90 -5.46
C ASP A 319 -27.25 -14.44 -5.51
N ALA A 320 -26.03 -14.97 -5.49
CA ALA A 320 -25.76 -16.40 -5.59
C ALA A 320 -24.97 -16.90 -4.37
N TYR A 321 -25.18 -18.18 -4.05
CA TYR A 321 -24.52 -18.87 -2.94
C TYR A 321 -23.87 -20.15 -3.49
N PRO A 322 -22.69 -20.03 -4.12
CA PRO A 322 -21.96 -21.21 -4.59
C PRO A 322 -21.61 -22.14 -3.41
N PRO A 323 -21.55 -23.46 -3.65
CA PRO A 323 -21.14 -24.41 -2.62
C PRO A 323 -19.67 -24.22 -2.24
N ASP A 324 -19.31 -24.73 -1.06
CA ASP A 324 -17.91 -24.90 -0.65
C ASP A 324 -17.16 -25.73 -1.71
N ASP A 325 -16.03 -25.22 -2.18
CA ASP A 325 -15.27 -25.84 -3.27
C ASP A 325 -13.82 -25.32 -3.26
N THR A 326 -12.99 -25.88 -4.13
CA THR A 326 -11.68 -25.36 -4.49
C THR A 326 -11.81 -24.34 -5.62
N PHE A 327 -11.35 -23.12 -5.38
CA PHE A 327 -11.33 -22.02 -6.34
C PHE A 327 -9.94 -21.82 -6.92
N ASP A 328 -9.87 -20.98 -7.94
CA ASP A 328 -8.69 -20.70 -8.74
C ASP A 328 -8.15 -19.32 -8.42
N VAL A 329 -6.84 -19.23 -8.18
CA VAL A 329 -6.13 -17.95 -8.16
C VAL A 329 -5.89 -17.55 -9.62
N ASN A 330 -6.32 -16.36 -10.00
CA ASN A 330 -6.07 -15.82 -11.32
C ASN A 330 -4.58 -15.46 -11.44
N MET A 331 -3.80 -16.36 -12.04
CA MET A 331 -2.36 -16.20 -12.27
C MET A 331 -2.04 -15.53 -13.62
N SER A 332 -3.00 -14.89 -14.29
CA SER A 332 -2.76 -14.21 -15.58
C SER A 332 -2.05 -12.85 -15.45
N PHE A 333 -1.74 -12.41 -14.24
CA PHE A 333 -1.03 -11.17 -13.95
C PHE A 333 -0.01 -11.38 -12.80
N PRO A 334 1.07 -10.59 -12.73
CA PRO A 334 2.22 -10.85 -11.83
C PRO A 334 1.84 -11.01 -10.35
N LYS A 335 0.98 -10.13 -9.82
CA LYS A 335 0.58 -10.23 -8.41
C LYS A 335 -0.29 -11.46 -8.12
N GLY A 336 -1.04 -11.95 -9.10
CA GLY A 336 -1.79 -13.21 -9.00
C GLY A 336 -0.88 -14.44 -8.91
N GLU A 337 0.23 -14.46 -9.65
CA GLU A 337 1.27 -15.49 -9.53
C GLU A 337 1.92 -15.46 -8.14
N GLN A 338 2.21 -14.26 -7.63
CA GLN A 338 2.79 -14.07 -6.29
C GLN A 338 1.82 -14.46 -5.17
N MET A 339 0.51 -14.19 -5.30
CA MET A 339 -0.50 -14.71 -4.37
C MET A 339 -0.52 -16.24 -4.38
N ALA A 340 -0.44 -16.88 -5.54
CA ALA A 340 -0.45 -18.34 -5.64
C ALA A 340 0.76 -18.97 -4.90
N GLU A 341 1.95 -18.41 -5.06
CA GLU A 341 3.17 -18.83 -4.33
C GLU A 341 3.02 -18.59 -2.83
N TRP A 342 2.55 -17.40 -2.44
CA TRP A 342 2.35 -17.04 -1.04
C TRP A 342 1.35 -17.95 -0.32
N LEU A 343 0.26 -18.35 -0.98
CA LEU A 343 -0.70 -19.28 -0.39
C LEU A 343 -0.10 -20.66 -0.12
N GLN A 344 0.87 -21.11 -0.92
CA GLN A 344 1.61 -22.32 -0.62
C GLN A 344 2.59 -22.13 0.54
N GLU A 345 3.37 -21.04 0.53
CA GLU A 345 4.34 -20.72 1.59
C GLU A 345 3.68 -20.62 2.97
N THR A 346 2.51 -20.00 3.03
CA THR A 346 1.76 -19.83 4.29
C THR A 346 0.95 -21.06 4.71
N GLY A 347 0.95 -22.11 3.89
CA GLY A 347 0.13 -23.31 4.09
C GLY A 347 -1.37 -23.07 3.96
N ALA A 348 -1.80 -21.93 3.39
CA ALA A 348 -3.20 -21.67 3.08
C ALA A 348 -3.73 -22.61 1.99
N SER A 349 -2.85 -23.05 1.09
CA SER A 349 -3.12 -24.06 0.07
C SER A 349 -1.97 -25.05 -0.05
N THR A 350 -2.29 -26.28 -0.43
CA THR A 350 -1.30 -27.32 -0.78
C THR A 350 -1.03 -27.39 -2.27
N THR A 351 -1.80 -26.69 -3.10
CA THR A 351 -1.73 -26.74 -4.57
C THR A 351 -1.59 -25.33 -5.14
N LEU A 352 -0.56 -25.11 -5.95
CA LEU A 352 -0.28 -23.81 -6.57
C LEU A 352 -1.50 -23.37 -7.39
N GLY A 353 -1.90 -22.12 -7.22
CA GLY A 353 -3.01 -21.52 -7.96
C GLY A 353 -4.40 -22.01 -7.55
N LYS A 354 -4.53 -22.78 -6.46
CA LYS A 354 -5.81 -23.27 -5.94
C LYS A 354 -6.02 -22.82 -4.50
N ILE A 355 -7.27 -22.67 -4.08
CA ILE A 355 -7.62 -22.44 -2.66
C ILE A 355 -8.96 -23.09 -2.31
N PRO A 356 -9.04 -23.89 -1.22
CA PRO A 356 -10.31 -24.34 -0.67
C PRO A 356 -11.01 -23.19 0.07
N LEU A 357 -12.22 -22.84 -0.38
CA LEU A 357 -13.03 -21.78 0.21
C LEU A 357 -14.37 -22.31 0.69
N LYS A 358 -14.91 -21.66 1.73
CA LYS A 358 -16.17 -22.01 2.36
C LYS A 358 -17.07 -20.82 2.53
N ALA A 359 -18.38 -21.07 2.53
CA ALA A 359 -19.41 -20.03 2.65
C ALA A 359 -19.17 -18.87 1.67
N VAL A 360 -18.77 -19.20 0.44
CA VAL A 360 -18.47 -18.21 -0.60
C VAL A 360 -19.78 -17.59 -1.08
N ARG A 361 -19.77 -16.27 -1.30
CA ARG A 361 -20.89 -15.55 -1.93
C ARG A 361 -20.67 -15.42 -3.43
N GLY A 362 -21.71 -15.02 -4.16
CA GLY A 362 -21.66 -14.85 -5.60
C GLY A 362 -22.38 -13.58 -6.01
N SER A 363 -21.81 -12.44 -5.60
CA SER A 363 -22.34 -11.11 -5.90
C SER A 363 -21.97 -10.66 -7.30
N VAL A 364 -20.87 -11.13 -7.86
CA VAL A 364 -20.41 -10.77 -9.21
C VAL A 364 -20.83 -11.86 -10.19
N ALA A 365 -21.67 -11.52 -11.16
CA ALA A 365 -22.04 -12.42 -12.25
C ALA A 365 -21.03 -12.34 -13.41
N ASP A 366 -20.58 -11.14 -13.75
CA ASP A 366 -19.57 -10.86 -14.78
C ASP A 366 -18.75 -9.66 -14.33
N LEU A 367 -17.43 -9.68 -14.58
CA LEU A 367 -16.50 -8.61 -14.22
C LEU A 367 -15.90 -8.01 -15.49
N ARG A 368 -15.82 -6.68 -15.54
CA ARG A 368 -15.34 -5.92 -16.70
C ARG A 368 -14.08 -5.13 -16.34
N GLU A 369 -13.19 -5.00 -17.32
CA GLU A 369 -12.03 -4.10 -17.21
C GLU A 369 -12.50 -2.67 -16.90
N PRO A 370 -11.78 -1.91 -16.06
CA PRO A 370 -10.42 -2.20 -15.57
C PRO A 370 -10.37 -2.99 -14.25
N ALA A 371 -11.47 -3.56 -13.75
CA ALA A 371 -11.41 -4.40 -12.56
C ALA A 371 -10.63 -5.70 -12.83
N VAL A 372 -9.76 -6.06 -11.88
CA VAL A 372 -8.88 -7.23 -11.98
C VAL A 372 -9.40 -8.33 -11.04
N PRO A 373 -9.83 -9.49 -11.55
CA PRO A 373 -10.27 -10.60 -10.72
C PRO A 373 -9.06 -11.34 -10.13
N TRP A 374 -9.05 -11.64 -8.83
CA TRP A 374 -7.97 -12.43 -8.22
C TRP A 374 -8.38 -13.86 -7.93
N ILE A 375 -9.62 -14.08 -7.52
CA ILE A 375 -10.16 -15.41 -7.25
C ILE A 375 -11.32 -15.65 -8.19
N ILE A 376 -11.21 -16.70 -8.98
CA ILE A 376 -12.20 -17.12 -9.97
C ILE A 376 -12.55 -18.59 -9.77
N LYS A 377 -13.49 -19.08 -10.57
CA LYS A 377 -13.80 -20.51 -10.64
C LYS A 377 -13.94 -20.89 -12.11
N ASP A 378 -13.14 -21.85 -12.55
CA ASP A 378 -13.22 -22.35 -13.91
C ASP A 378 -14.67 -22.69 -14.32
N GLY A 379 -15.11 -22.17 -15.46
CA GLY A 379 -16.46 -22.35 -15.98
C GLY A 379 -17.54 -21.48 -15.32
N GLN A 380 -17.18 -20.59 -14.40
CA GLN A 380 -18.08 -19.57 -13.85
C GLN A 380 -17.57 -18.16 -14.16
N PRO A 381 -18.39 -17.28 -14.76
CA PRO A 381 -17.94 -15.96 -15.21
C PRO A 381 -17.65 -14.96 -14.08
N GLY A 382 -18.17 -15.22 -12.87
CA GLY A 382 -18.13 -14.29 -11.75
C GLY A 382 -16.89 -14.40 -10.87
N ALA A 383 -16.14 -13.29 -10.72
CA ALA A 383 -15.07 -13.17 -9.74
C ALA A 383 -15.60 -13.29 -8.30
N LYS A 384 -14.81 -13.87 -7.39
CA LYS A 384 -15.11 -13.88 -5.94
C LYS A 384 -14.37 -12.81 -5.18
N PHE A 385 -13.44 -12.18 -5.88
CA PHE A 385 -12.57 -11.19 -5.34
C PHE A 385 -12.03 -10.36 -6.50
N PHE A 386 -12.10 -9.03 -6.41
CA PHE A 386 -11.49 -8.16 -7.42
C PHE A 386 -10.92 -6.87 -6.81
N THR A 387 -9.99 -6.28 -7.54
CA THR A 387 -9.47 -4.93 -7.30
C THR A 387 -9.81 -3.99 -8.45
N VAL A 388 -9.87 -2.70 -8.17
CA VAL A 388 -9.93 -1.64 -9.17
C VAL A 388 -9.15 -0.43 -8.68
N ASN A 389 -8.32 0.16 -9.53
CA ASN A 389 -7.64 1.41 -9.23
C ASN A 389 -8.52 2.61 -9.61
N THR A 390 -8.38 3.72 -8.89
CA THR A 390 -9.17 4.94 -9.07
C THR A 390 -8.27 6.19 -9.12
N PRO A 391 -8.65 7.26 -9.83
CA PRO A 391 -9.83 7.38 -10.70
C PRO A 391 -9.79 6.47 -11.93
N ILE A 392 -10.90 5.78 -12.24
CA ILE A 392 -10.96 4.78 -13.33
C ILE A 392 -10.61 5.39 -14.69
N SER A 393 -11.07 6.62 -14.93
CA SER A 393 -10.85 7.36 -16.17
C SER A 393 -9.49 8.06 -16.26
N ALA A 394 -8.70 8.09 -15.18
CA ALA A 394 -7.36 8.66 -15.18
C ALA A 394 -6.35 7.71 -15.84
N PRO A 395 -5.26 8.23 -16.46
CA PRO A 395 -4.11 7.43 -16.85
C PRO A 395 -3.58 6.59 -15.68
N THR A 396 -3.04 5.40 -15.96
CA THR A 396 -2.57 4.45 -14.94
C THR A 396 -1.56 5.08 -13.96
N GLU A 397 -0.71 5.97 -14.45
CA GLU A 397 0.29 6.71 -13.65
C GLU A 397 -0.30 7.80 -12.74
N GLU A 398 -1.54 8.21 -12.97
CA GLU A 398 -2.27 9.20 -12.17
C GLU A 398 -3.29 8.54 -11.21
N GLN A 399 -3.46 7.21 -11.29
CA GLN A 399 -4.31 6.47 -10.36
C GLN A 399 -3.64 6.34 -8.99
N CYS A 400 -4.38 6.67 -7.94
CA CYS A 400 -3.85 6.71 -6.57
C CYS A 400 -4.82 6.19 -5.51
N GLY A 401 -6.08 5.92 -5.86
CA GLY A 401 -7.01 5.21 -4.99
C GLY A 401 -7.20 3.76 -5.43
N ARG A 402 -7.79 2.95 -4.55
CA ARG A 402 -7.97 1.52 -4.82
C ARG A 402 -9.16 0.95 -4.07
N GLY A 403 -10.04 0.28 -4.80
CA GLY A 403 -11.17 -0.47 -4.27
C GLY A 403 -10.90 -1.97 -4.30
N VAL A 404 -11.23 -2.64 -3.19
CA VAL A 404 -11.23 -4.09 -3.04
C VAL A 404 -12.66 -4.54 -2.75
N PHE A 405 -13.13 -5.53 -3.50
CA PHE A 405 -14.35 -6.24 -3.23
C PHE A 405 -14.08 -7.73 -3.00
N SER A 406 -14.74 -8.32 -1.99
CA SER A 406 -14.65 -9.75 -1.68
C SER A 406 -16.00 -10.38 -1.38
N ASP A 407 -16.30 -11.50 -2.03
CA ASP A 407 -17.42 -12.40 -1.70
C ASP A 407 -17.06 -13.39 -0.56
N LEU A 408 -15.92 -13.21 0.07
CA LEU A 408 -15.48 -13.97 1.23
C LEU A 408 -15.69 -13.14 2.50
N HIS A 409 -16.38 -13.73 3.47
CA HIS A 409 -16.39 -13.24 4.83
C HIS A 409 -15.19 -13.76 5.62
N ILE A 410 -14.76 -13.02 6.63
CA ILE A 410 -13.74 -13.42 7.60
C ILE A 410 -14.29 -14.41 8.63
N THR A 411 -15.50 -14.15 9.15
CA THR A 411 -16.10 -15.01 10.18
C THR A 411 -17.50 -15.53 9.87
N ASP A 412 -18.17 -14.99 8.86
CA ASP A 412 -19.59 -15.27 8.51
C ASP A 412 -20.58 -15.00 9.66
N ARG A 413 -20.22 -14.12 10.59
CA ARG A 413 -21.04 -13.70 11.73
C ARG A 413 -20.68 -12.28 12.16
N ALA A 414 -21.60 -11.65 12.90
CA ALA A 414 -21.35 -10.34 13.49
C ALA A 414 -20.09 -10.35 14.36
N GLY A 415 -19.32 -9.27 14.26
CA GLY A 415 -18.23 -8.98 15.17
C GLY A 415 -18.66 -8.83 16.64
N PRO A 416 -17.70 -8.87 17.57
CA PRO A 416 -17.94 -8.66 18.99
C PRO A 416 -18.28 -7.19 19.29
N SER A 417 -18.71 -6.90 20.52
CA SER A 417 -18.88 -5.50 20.99
C SER A 417 -17.57 -4.84 21.47
N SER A 418 -16.48 -5.61 21.57
CA SER A 418 -15.13 -5.11 21.84
C SER A 418 -14.09 -5.97 21.12
N ILE A 419 -12.96 -5.37 20.74
CA ILE A 419 -11.91 -6.07 19.97
C ILE A 419 -11.38 -7.33 20.66
N SER A 420 -11.31 -7.31 22.00
CA SER A 420 -10.91 -8.46 22.81
C SER A 420 -11.82 -9.69 22.67
N GLY A 421 -13.04 -9.51 22.16
CA GLY A 421 -14.01 -10.58 21.92
C GLY A 421 -13.87 -11.25 20.56
N CYS A 422 -12.85 -10.89 19.76
CA CYS A 422 -12.59 -11.53 18.49
C CYS A 422 -12.08 -12.96 18.68
N ASP A 423 -12.74 -13.91 18.01
CA ASP A 423 -12.40 -15.33 18.05
C ASP A 423 -11.13 -15.70 17.27
N ILE A 424 -10.57 -14.74 16.52
CA ILE A 424 -9.31 -14.89 15.80
C ILE A 424 -8.18 -14.47 16.73
N SER A 425 -7.33 -15.42 17.11
CA SER A 425 -6.10 -15.15 17.86
C SER A 425 -5.06 -14.46 16.98
N LYS A 426 -4.21 -13.62 17.58
CA LYS A 426 -3.04 -13.04 16.89
C LYS A 426 -2.21 -14.16 16.24
N GLY A 427 -1.93 -14.02 14.95
CA GLY A 427 -1.23 -15.00 14.12
C GLY A 427 -2.03 -16.26 13.75
N GLY A 428 -3.31 -16.35 14.11
CA GLY A 428 -4.15 -17.56 14.01
C GLY A 428 -5.08 -17.59 12.79
N LEU A 429 -4.71 -16.92 11.70
CA LEU A 429 -5.53 -16.88 10.49
C LEU A 429 -5.60 -18.26 9.81
N ASN A 430 -6.79 -18.68 9.42
CA ASN A 430 -6.98 -19.86 8.58
C ASN A 430 -6.70 -19.55 7.10
N GLY A 431 -6.65 -20.58 6.24
CA GLY A 431 -6.29 -20.43 4.82
C GLY A 431 -7.17 -19.42 4.04
N GLN A 432 -8.47 -19.36 4.30
CA GLN A 432 -9.36 -18.38 3.65
C GLN A 432 -9.08 -16.96 4.16
N GLN A 433 -8.86 -16.79 5.47
CA GLN A 433 -8.56 -15.48 6.06
C GLN A 433 -7.21 -14.93 5.60
N LYS A 434 -6.24 -15.81 5.33
CA LYS A 434 -4.93 -15.44 4.78
C LYS A 434 -5.03 -14.76 3.41
N ILE A 435 -5.98 -15.12 2.54
CA ILE A 435 -6.19 -14.39 1.27
C ILE A 435 -6.56 -12.93 1.53
N LEU A 436 -7.41 -12.68 2.53
CA LEU A 436 -7.85 -11.34 2.88
C LEU A 436 -6.75 -10.53 3.58
N GLU A 437 -5.84 -11.20 4.28
CA GLU A 437 -4.58 -10.59 4.74
C GLU A 437 -3.67 -10.18 3.57
N PHE A 438 -3.44 -11.08 2.61
CA PHE A 438 -2.60 -10.77 1.44
C PHE A 438 -3.09 -9.50 0.76
N ILE A 439 -4.39 -9.39 0.49
CA ILE A 439 -4.90 -8.20 -0.17
C ILE A 439 -4.96 -6.97 0.74
N LEU A 440 -5.09 -7.12 2.05
CA LEU A 440 -5.02 -5.95 2.93
C LEU A 440 -3.65 -5.27 2.80
N PHE A 441 -2.58 -6.06 2.71
CA PHE A 441 -1.22 -5.54 2.51
C PHE A 441 -1.00 -5.03 1.08
N ASP A 442 -1.50 -5.73 0.04
CA ASP A 442 -1.48 -5.18 -1.33
C ASP A 442 -2.27 -3.85 -1.44
N LEU A 443 -3.42 -3.75 -0.78
CA LEU A 443 -4.20 -2.52 -0.69
C LEU A 443 -3.42 -1.41 0.02
N SER A 444 -2.66 -1.77 1.07
CA SER A 444 -1.84 -0.82 1.81
C SER A 444 -0.64 -0.31 1.01
N ALA A 445 -0.18 -1.05 0.01
CA ALA A 445 0.93 -0.62 -0.84
C ALA A 445 0.59 0.66 -1.63
N CYS A 446 1.61 1.27 -2.22
CA CYS A 446 1.41 2.36 -3.18
C CYS A 446 0.64 1.83 -4.41
N VAL A 447 -0.21 2.66 -5.01
CA VAL A 447 -0.99 2.26 -6.18
C VAL A 447 -0.09 2.12 -7.41
N SER A 448 -0.20 0.96 -8.07
CA SER A 448 0.50 0.61 -9.30
C SER A 448 -0.42 -0.15 -10.24
N ASP A 449 -0.01 -0.27 -11.50
CA ASP A 449 -0.63 -1.20 -12.44
C ASP A 449 -0.47 -2.65 -11.93
N ASP A 450 -1.57 -3.38 -11.76
CA ASP A 450 -1.54 -4.79 -11.36
C ASP A 450 -0.95 -5.70 -12.45
N LYS A 451 -0.88 -5.22 -13.70
CA LYS A 451 -0.28 -5.93 -14.84
C LYS A 451 1.24 -5.79 -14.89
N VAL A 452 1.84 -4.97 -14.02
CA VAL A 452 3.28 -4.73 -13.97
C VAL A 452 3.83 -5.23 -12.63
N ALA A 453 4.95 -5.96 -12.69
CA ALA A 453 5.64 -6.40 -11.47
C ALA A 453 6.21 -5.18 -10.73
N PRO A 454 5.95 -5.03 -9.41
CA PRO A 454 6.54 -3.97 -8.60
C PRO A 454 8.07 -3.92 -8.71
N GLN A 455 8.64 -2.73 -8.69
CA GLN A 455 10.08 -2.51 -8.75
C GLN A 455 10.56 -1.86 -7.44
N PRO A 456 11.76 -2.22 -6.94
CA PRO A 456 12.33 -1.54 -5.78
C PRO A 456 12.49 -0.03 -6.05
N PRO A 457 12.24 0.83 -5.04
CA PRO A 457 12.50 2.25 -5.14
C PRO A 457 13.99 2.51 -5.34
N LYS A 458 14.35 3.54 -6.11
CA LYS A 458 15.74 3.89 -6.43
C LYS A 458 16.12 5.24 -5.86
#